data_AF-A0A2D5P7P4-F1
#
_entry.id   AF-A0A2D5P7P4-F1
#
_cell.length_a   1.000
_cell.length_b   1.000
_cell.length_c   1.000
_cell.angle_alpha   90.00
_cell.angle_beta   90.00
_cell.angle_gamma   90.00
#
_symmetry.space_group_name_H-M   'P 1'
#
loop_
_entity.id
_entity.type
_entity.pdbx_description
1 polymer ?
#
loop_
_entity_poly.entity_id
_entity_poly.type
_entity_poly.pdbx_seq_one_letter_code
_entity_poly.pdbx_strand_id
1 'polypeptide(L)' 'MKIKLLQILFICFITLTIQGCIVGTVVSAPFKVAGAVVNTVTPDVVGDTISGTGEVLDAVIPF' A
#
# COMPACT_ATOMS: atom_id res chain seq x y z
N MET A 1 -17.39 16.59 28.62
CA MET A 1 -17.77 16.61 27.18
C MET A 1 -16.59 16.85 26.23
N LYS A 2 -15.66 17.78 26.52
CA LYS A 2 -14.51 18.11 25.64
C LYS A 2 -13.57 16.92 25.32
N ILE A 3 -13.29 16.05 26.29
CA ILE A 3 -12.40 14.88 26.10
C ILE A 3 -12.99 13.82 25.15
N LYS A 4 -14.30 13.55 25.24
CA LYS A 4 -14.94 12.59 24.34
C LYS A 4 -15.01 13.10 22.89
N LEU A 5 -15.23 14.40 22.72
CA LEU A 5 -15.18 15.03 21.40
C LEU A 5 -13.76 14.97 20.79
N LEU A 6 -12.73 15.21 21.60
CA LEU A 6 -11.33 15.08 21.18
C LEU A 6 -10.98 13.63 20.78
N GLN A 7 -11.44 12.64 21.55
CA GLN A 7 -11.24 11.21 21.20
C GLN A 7 -11.92 10.84 19.88
N ILE A 8 -13.15 11.29 19.65
CA ILE A 8 -13.88 11.03 18.40
C ILE A 8 -13.15 11.65 17.21
N LEU A 9 -12.66 12.89 17.36
CA LEU A 9 -11.91 13.58 16.32
C LEU A 9 -10.57 12.90 16.01
N PHE A 10 -9.89 12.40 17.05
CA PHE A 10 -8.64 11.66 16.89
C PHE A 10 -8.84 10.30 16.21
N ILE A 11 -9.90 9.58 16.58
CA ILE A 11 -10.25 8.31 15.93
C ILE A 11 -10.64 8.53 14.47
N CYS A 12 -11.45 9.54 14.15
CA CYS A 12 -11.75 9.89 12.77
C CYS A 12 -10.51 10.27 11.98
N PHE A 13 -9.57 11.01 12.58
CA PHE A 13 -8.32 11.38 11.92
C PHE A 13 -7.46 10.15 11.60
N ILE A 14 -7.34 9.22 12.55
CA ILE A 14 -6.63 7.95 12.36
C ILE A 14 -7.32 7.10 11.30
N THR A 15 -8.63 6.94 11.37
CA THR A 15 -9.34 6.11 10.39
C THR A 15 -9.27 6.75 9.01
N LEU A 16 -9.33 8.07 8.86
CA LEU A 16 -9.17 8.74 7.56
C LEU A 16 -7.74 8.69 7.01
N THR A 17 -6.72 8.68 7.87
CA THR A 17 -5.32 8.53 7.44
C THR A 17 -4.93 7.08 7.12
N ILE A 18 -5.63 6.10 7.70
CA ILE A 18 -5.38 4.67 7.49
C ILE A 18 -6.24 4.05 6.39
N GLN A 19 -7.44 4.59 6.10
CA GLN A 19 -8.43 4.05 5.15
C GLN A 19 -8.05 4.12 3.65
N GLY A 20 -6.77 4.18 3.28
CA GLY A 20 -6.44 4.19 1.84
C GLY A 20 -4.97 3.99 1.51
N CYS A 21 -4.05 4.44 2.36
CA CYS A 21 -2.62 4.30 2.07
C CYS A 21 -2.03 2.99 2.58
N ILE A 22 -2.56 2.42 3.68
CA ILE A 22 -1.88 1.31 4.36
C ILE A 22 -2.08 -0.01 3.61
N VAL A 23 -3.30 -0.33 3.19
CA VAL A 23 -3.56 -1.64 2.58
C VAL A 23 -3.02 -1.69 1.15
N GLY A 24 -3.16 -0.63 0.35
CA GLY A 24 -2.54 -0.54 -0.98
C GLY A 24 -1.02 -0.77 -0.92
N THR A 25 -0.36 -0.15 0.07
CA THR A 25 1.08 -0.33 0.31
C THR A 25 1.41 -1.75 0.77
N VAL A 26 0.64 -2.32 1.70
CA VAL A 26 0.88 -3.68 2.23
C VAL A 26 0.65 -4.74 1.15
N VAL A 27 -0.36 -4.57 0.29
CA VAL A 27 -0.68 -5.49 -0.79
C VAL A 27 0.31 -5.35 -1.95
N SER A 28 0.83 -4.16 -2.23
CA SER A 28 1.83 -3.93 -3.30
C SER A 28 3.26 -4.35 -2.91
N ALA A 29 3.60 -4.32 -1.63
CA ALA A 29 4.91 -4.68 -1.10
C ALA A 29 5.45 -6.05 -1.60
N PRO A 30 4.70 -7.17 -1.51
CA PRO A 30 5.21 -8.46 -1.98
C PRO A 30 5.49 -8.50 -3.49
N PHE A 31 4.71 -7.77 -4.30
CA PHE A 31 4.94 -7.69 -5.75
C PHE A 31 6.20 -6.89 -6.08
N LYS A 32 6.43 -5.76 -5.41
CA LYS A 32 7.66 -4.97 -5.56
C LYS A 32 8.90 -5.76 -5.13
N VAL A 33 8.81 -6.50 -4.02
CA VAL A 33 9.91 -7.36 -3.54
C VAL A 33 10.15 -8.53 -4.50
N ALA A 34 9.09 -9.23 -4.92
CA ALA A 34 9.21 -10.35 -5.84
C ALA A 34 9.79 -9.90 -7.19
N GLY A 35 9.33 -8.77 -7.74
CA GLY A 35 9.87 -8.21 -8.99
C GLY A 35 11.35 -7.88 -8.88
N ALA A 36 11.78 -7.22 -7.80
CA ALA A 36 13.19 -6.94 -7.54
C ALA A 36 14.04 -8.22 -7.44
N VAL A 37 13.53 -9.26 -6.76
CA VAL A 37 14.23 -10.56 -6.67
C VAL A 37 14.28 -11.25 -8.03
N VAL A 38 13.21 -11.22 -8.80
CA VAL A 38 13.12 -11.88 -10.11
C VAL A 38 14.10 -11.26 -11.12
N ASN A 39 14.33 -9.94 -11.08
CA ASN A 39 15.36 -9.28 -11.90
C ASN A 39 16.80 -9.75 -11.57
N THR A 40 17.04 -10.40 -10.43
CA THR A 40 18.37 -10.95 -10.12
C THR A 40 18.69 -12.24 -10.89
N VAL A 41 17.67 -12.92 -11.41
CA VAL A 41 17.77 -14.25 -12.02
C VAL A 41 17.11 -14.36 -13.40
N THR A 42 16.37 -13.34 -13.83
CA THR A 42 15.68 -13.28 -15.12
C THR A 42 15.82 -11.89 -15.76
N PRO A 43 15.55 -11.73 -17.06
CA PRO A 43 15.60 -10.42 -17.71
C PRO A 43 14.69 -9.39 -17.03
N ASP A 44 15.15 -8.15 -16.96
CA ASP A 44 14.52 -7.04 -16.21
C ASP A 44 13.02 -6.86 -16.52
N VAL A 45 12.62 -7.09 -17.78
CA VAL A 45 11.21 -6.96 -18.21
C VAL A 45 10.25 -7.82 -17.38
N VAL A 46 10.69 -8.97 -16.87
CA VAL A 46 9.84 -9.90 -16.11
C VAL A 46 9.61 -9.36 -14.71
N GLY A 47 10.65 -9.00 -13.97
CA GLY A 47 10.50 -8.46 -12.63
C GLY A 47 9.94 -7.04 -12.62
N ASP A 48 10.15 -6.25 -13.68
CA ASP A 48 9.52 -4.94 -13.86
C ASP A 48 8.01 -5.08 -14.07
N THR A 49 7.56 -6.10 -14.81
CA THR A 49 6.13 -6.40 -14.96
C THR A 49 5.48 -6.79 -13.64
N ILE A 50 6.18 -7.58 -12.82
CA ILE A 50 5.71 -7.96 -11.47
C ILE A 50 5.66 -6.74 -10.56
N SER A 51 6.69 -5.90 -10.58
CA SER A 51 6.75 -4.65 -9.80
C SER A 51 5.64 -3.67 -10.22
N GLY A 52 5.39 -3.54 -11.53
CA GLY A 52 4.31 -2.73 -12.08
C GLY A 52 2.92 -3.24 -11.68
N THR A 53 2.74 -4.55 -11.48
CA THR A 53 1.51 -5.09 -10.87
C THR A 53 1.32 -4.55 -9.45
N GLY A 54 2.40 -4.46 -8.68
CA GLY A 54 2.40 -3.82 -7.36
C GLY A 54 1.99 -2.34 -7.42
N GLU A 55 2.48 -1.59 -8.40
CA GLU A 55 2.10 -0.17 -8.59
C GLU A 55 0.62 0.00 -8.96
N VAL A 56 0.08 -0.87 -9.82
CA VAL A 56 -1.35 -0.86 -10.16
C VAL A 56 -2.20 -1.20 -8.94
N LEU A 57 -1.79 -2.19 -8.13
CA LEU A 57 -2.49 -2.56 -6.90
C LEU A 57 -2.49 -1.40 -5.89
N ASP A 58 -1.37 -0.70 -5.74
CA ASP A 58 -1.24 0.47 -4.86
C ASP A 58 -2.14 1.63 -5.32
N ALA A 59 -2.30 1.80 -6.64
CA ALA A 59 -3.11 2.87 -7.22
C ALA A 59 -4.62 2.57 -7.26
N VAL A 60 -5.00 1.29 -7.36
CA VAL A 60 -6.40 0.86 -7.58
C VAL A 60 -7.09 0.44 -6.28
N ILE A 61 -6.36 -0.05 -5.29
CA ILE A 61 -6.96 -0.48 -4.02
C ILE A 61 -7.30 0.77 -3.19
N PRO A 62 -8.60 1.08 -2.98
CA PRO A 62 -9.01 2.36 -2.38
C PRO A 62 -8.99 2.40 -0.85
N PHE A 63 -8.56 1.32 -0.20
CA PHE A 63 -8.63 1.13 1.26
C PHE A 63 -7.44 0.33 1.69
#